data_AF-A0A259HX12-F1
#
_entry.id   AF-A0A259HX12-F1
#
_cell.length_a   1.000
_cell.length_b   1.000
_cell.length_c   1.000
_cell.angle_alpha   90.00
_cell.angle_beta   90.00
_cell.angle_gamma   90.00
#
_symmetry.space_group_name_H-M   'P 1'
#
loop_
_entity.id
_entity.type
_entity.pdbx_description
1 polymer ?
#
loop_
_entity_poly.entity_id
_entity_poly.type
_entity_poly.pdbx_seq_one_letter_code
_entity_poly.pdbx_strand_id
1 'polypeptide(L)'
;MKKTAILCLLVVSMLVYIPQTHATKNSSSTKKEVVLTEAQTLRLNQINARLVQIQSMDKSLLSSQEKKVLRKEVRAMKAEARESGGGIYLSIGAVILIIVLLIILL
;
A
#
# COMPACT_ATOMS: atom_id res chain seq x y z
N MET A 1 26.22 -1.77 -42.29
CA MET A 1 25.04 -1.25 -41.54
C MET A 1 24.23 -2.34 -40.85
N LYS A 2 23.93 -3.48 -41.50
CA LYS A 2 23.12 -4.56 -40.89
C LYS A 2 23.82 -5.26 -39.70
N LYS A 3 25.14 -5.50 -39.81
CA LYS A 3 25.94 -6.18 -38.77
C LYS A 3 26.18 -5.32 -37.53
N THR A 4 26.32 -4.00 -37.70
CA THR A 4 26.44 -3.04 -36.60
C THR A 4 25.11 -2.84 -35.89
N ALA A 5 23.98 -2.87 -36.62
CA ALA A 5 22.66 -2.84 -36.02
C ALA A 5 22.35 -4.10 -35.18
N ILE A 6 22.78 -5.28 -35.65
CA ILE A 6 22.65 -6.55 -34.90
C ILE A 6 23.54 -6.55 -33.65
N LEU A 7 24.76 -6.00 -33.74
CA LEU A 7 25.66 -5.87 -32.60
C LEU A 7 25.11 -4.90 -31.54
N CYS A 8 24.51 -3.78 -31.95
CA CYS A 8 23.84 -2.86 -31.03
C CYS A 8 22.57 -3.47 -30.39
N LEU A 9 21.82 -4.31 -31.11
CA LEU A 9 20.65 -5.01 -30.58
C LEU A 9 21.02 -6.05 -29.50
N LEU A 10 22.17 -6.71 -29.65
CA LEU A 10 22.65 -7.73 -28.71
C LEU A 10 23.13 -7.15 -27.38
N VAL A 11 23.70 -5.94 -27.39
CA VAL A 11 24.19 -5.25 -26.18
C VAL A 11 23.02 -4.71 -25.33
N VAL A 12 21.91 -4.30 -25.96
CA VAL A 12 20.71 -3.83 -25.24
C VAL A 12 19.98 -4.97 -24.52
N SER A 13 20.10 -6.22 -25.00
CA SER A 13 19.53 -7.41 -24.36
C SER A 13 20.11 -7.71 -22.97
N MET A 14 21.37 -7.34 -22.72
CA MET A 14 22.05 -7.60 -21.44
C MET A 14 21.68 -6.61 -20.32
N LEU A 15 20.98 -5.50 -20.63
CA LEU A 15 20.62 -4.49 -19.62
C LEU A 15 19.27 -4.74 -18.92
N VAL A 16 18.52 -5.78 -19.29
CA VAL A 16 17.16 -6.03 -18.76
C VAL A 16 17.13 -7.09 -17.66
N TYR A 17 18.28 -7.66 -17.27
CA TYR A 17 18.33 -8.65 -16.18
C TYR A 17 18.32 -7.98 -14.80
N ILE A 18 17.17 -7.44 -14.40
CA ILE A 18 16.92 -7.04 -13.01
C ILE A 18 16.43 -8.30 -12.27
N PRO A 19 17.14 -8.81 -11.26
CA PRO A 19 16.64 -9.91 -10.46
C PRO A 19 15.38 -9.47 -9.71
N GLN A 20 14.22 -9.97 -10.14
CA GLN A 20 12.97 -9.80 -9.38
C GLN A 20 13.03 -10.73 -8.16
N THR A 21 13.27 -10.15 -6.98
CA THR A 21 13.16 -10.86 -5.72
C THR A 21 11.67 -11.09 -5.41
N HIS A 22 11.15 -12.26 -5.73
CA HIS A 22 9.83 -12.68 -5.28
C HIS A 22 9.93 -13.04 -3.79
N ALA A 23 9.31 -12.22 -2.93
CA ALA A 23 9.13 -12.56 -1.53
C ALA A 23 8.26 -13.82 -1.42
N THR A 24 8.87 -14.94 -1.01
CA THR A 24 8.15 -16.17 -0.66
C THR A 24 7.29 -15.89 0.57
N LYS A 25 5.99 -15.70 0.37
CA LYS A 25 5.02 -15.64 1.46
C LYS A 25 4.70 -17.06 1.89
N ASN A 26 5.43 -17.54 2.90
CA ASN A 26 5.15 -18.82 3.52
C ASN A 26 3.77 -18.74 4.20
N SER A 27 2.78 -19.42 3.61
CA SER A 27 1.44 -19.55 4.16
C SER A 27 1.45 -20.61 5.26
N SER A 28 1.83 -20.22 6.47
CA SER A 28 1.48 -20.97 7.68
C SER A 28 0.61 -20.10 8.58
N SER A 29 -0.66 -20.49 8.63
CA SER A 29 -1.65 -20.00 9.58
C SER A 29 -1.24 -20.39 10.99
N THR A 30 -0.43 -19.56 11.62
CA THR A 30 -0.26 -19.54 13.08
C THR A 30 -0.40 -18.09 13.48
N LYS A 31 -1.29 -17.79 14.44
CA LYS A 31 -1.36 -16.49 15.12
C LYS A 31 0.03 -16.18 15.67
N LYS A 32 0.88 -15.55 14.87
CA LYS A 32 2.17 -15.02 15.30
C LYS A 32 1.80 -13.72 15.97
N GLU A 33 2.10 -13.63 17.26
CA GLU A 33 2.15 -12.34 17.96
C GLU A 33 2.90 -11.39 17.03
N VAL A 34 2.21 -10.36 16.54
CA VAL A 34 2.84 -9.34 15.69
C VAL A 34 3.75 -8.54 16.61
N VAL A 35 4.97 -9.03 16.81
CA VAL A 35 6.03 -8.26 17.45
C VAL A 35 6.33 -7.13 16.46
N LEU A 36 5.66 -6.00 16.68
CA LEU A 36 5.89 -4.78 15.92
C LEU A 36 7.36 -4.41 16.12
N THR A 37 8.09 -4.18 15.04
CA THR A 37 9.44 -3.64 15.13
C THR A 37 9.40 -2.25 15.76
N GLU A 38 10.47 -1.80 16.39
CA GLU A 38 10.54 -0.45 16.98
C GLU A 38 10.23 0.66 15.96
N ALA A 39 10.56 0.43 14.69
CA ALA A 39 10.20 1.33 13.59
C ALA A 39 8.68 1.36 13.33
N GLN A 40 7.99 0.23 13.41
CA GLN A 40 6.54 0.13 13.21
C GLN A 40 5.77 0.77 14.38
N THR A 41 6.23 0.57 15.62
CA THR A 41 5.62 1.21 16.80
C THR A 41 5.80 2.72 16.76
N LEU A 42 6.99 3.20 16.41
CA LEU A 42 7.25 4.63 16.23
C LEU A 42 6.36 5.23 15.14
N ARG A 43 6.17 4.52 14.02
CA ARG A 43 5.29 4.99 12.94
C ARG A 43 3.82 5.03 13.35
N LEU A 44 3.32 4.02 14.06
CA LEU A 44 1.97 4.02 14.60
C LEU A 44 1.75 5.17 15.61
N ASN A 45 2.75 5.48 16.43
CA ASN A 45 2.69 6.61 17.35
C ASN A 45 2.61 7.95 16.62
N GLN A 46 3.36 8.13 15.52
CA GLN A 46 3.24 9.32 14.67
C GLN A 46 1.85 9.46 14.05
N ILE A 47 1.29 8.36 13.54
CA ILE A 47 -0.07 8.32 12.99
C ILE A 47 -1.09 8.72 14.06
N ASN A 48 -0.98 8.15 15.27
CA ASN A 48 -1.86 8.48 16.38
C ASN A 48 -1.76 9.96 16.77
N ALA A 49 -0.55 10.51 16.89
CA ALA A 49 -0.34 11.92 17.21
C ALA A 49 -1.01 12.85 16.18
N ARG A 50 -0.87 12.55 14.88
CA ARG A 50 -1.50 13.32 13.81
C ARG A 50 -3.03 13.18 13.82
N LEU A 51 -3.56 11.99 14.10
CA LEU A 51 -5.00 11.78 14.25
C LEU A 51 -5.59 12.60 15.39
N VAL A 52 -4.94 12.60 16.56
CA VAL A 52 -5.34 13.42 17.71
C VAL A 52 -5.34 14.90 17.34
N GLN A 53 -4.30 15.37 16.66
CA GLN A 53 -4.21 16.76 16.19
C GLN A 53 -5.35 17.12 15.23
N ILE A 54 -5.66 16.26 14.25
CA ILE A 54 -6.79 16.48 13.34
C ILE A 54 -8.11 16.43 14.11
N GLN A 55 -8.26 15.56 15.11
CA GLN A 55 -9.46 15.44 15.92
C GLN A 55 -9.71 16.70 16.76
N SER A 56 -8.66 17.25 17.39
CA SER A 56 -8.74 18.44 18.24
C SER A 56 -8.83 19.77 17.48
N MET A 57 -8.66 19.74 16.15
CA MET A 57 -8.76 20.93 15.31
C MET A 57 -10.21 21.44 15.25
N ASP A 58 -10.40 22.74 15.43
CA ASP A 58 -11.68 23.39 15.12
C ASP A 58 -11.89 23.42 13.61
N LYS A 59 -12.93 22.72 13.13
CA LYS A 59 -13.27 22.57 11.71
C LYS A 59 -14.39 23.51 11.29
N SER A 60 -14.95 24.31 12.20
CA SER A 60 -16.08 25.20 11.91
C SER A 60 -15.76 26.17 10.76
N LEU A 61 -14.53 26.70 10.76
CA LEU A 61 -14.03 27.66 9.79
C LEU A 61 -13.48 27.04 8.49
N LEU A 62 -13.37 25.71 8.41
CA LEU A 62 -12.81 25.05 7.23
C LEU A 62 -13.84 24.95 6.09
N SER A 63 -13.37 25.21 4.87
CA SER A 63 -14.12 24.99 3.64
C SER A 63 -14.42 23.49 3.42
N SER A 64 -15.41 23.21 2.58
CA SER A 64 -15.76 21.84 2.19
C SER A 64 -14.59 21.08 1.54
N GLN A 65 -13.71 21.80 0.83
CA GLN A 65 -12.51 21.24 0.21
C GLN A 65 -11.46 20.86 1.24
N GLU A 66 -11.14 21.73 2.20
CA GLU A 66 -10.18 21.46 3.28
C GLU A 66 -10.66 20.30 4.17
N LYS A 67 -11.95 20.28 4.51
CA LYS A 67 -12.57 19.14 5.22
C LYS A 67 -12.43 17.84 4.42
N LYS A 68 -12.50 17.89 3.09
CA LYS A 68 -12.30 16.71 2.22
C LYS A 68 -10.84 16.25 2.24
N VAL A 69 -9.89 17.17 2.27
CA VAL A 69 -8.45 16.85 2.40
C VAL A 69 -8.19 16.16 3.73
N LEU A 70 -8.67 16.70 4.85
CA LEU A 70 -8.53 16.07 6.17
C LEU A 70 -9.14 14.66 6.22
N ARG A 71 -10.31 14.46 5.59
CA ARG A 71 -10.91 13.12 5.48
C ARG A 71 -10.06 12.15 4.67
N LYS A 72 -9.42 12.62 3.59
CA LYS A 72 -8.50 11.79 2.79
C LYS A 72 -7.26 11.42 3.59
N GLU A 73 -6.69 12.38 4.32
CA GLU A 73 -5.53 12.18 5.19
C GLU A 73 -5.81 11.12 6.27
N VAL A 74 -6.93 11.24 6.98
CA VAL A 74 -7.36 10.25 7.98
C VAL A 74 -7.56 8.86 7.37
N ARG A 75 -8.13 8.78 6.15
CA ARG A 75 -8.31 7.49 5.46
C ARG A 75 -6.99 6.86 5.03
N ALA A 76 -6.02 7.66 4.60
CA ALA A 76 -4.68 7.19 4.25
C ALA A 76 -3.96 6.64 5.50
N MET A 77 -3.97 7.39 6.61
CA MET A 77 -3.41 6.93 7.88
C MET A 77 -4.10 5.67 8.43
N LYS A 78 -5.42 5.56 8.25
CA LYS A 78 -6.18 4.34 8.62
C LYS A 78 -5.76 3.13 7.77
N ALA A 79 -5.46 3.33 6.49
CA ALA A 79 -4.90 2.28 5.66
C ALA A 79 -3.52 1.91 6.22
N GLU A 80 -2.59 2.85 6.32
CA GLU A 80 -1.22 2.62 6.82
C GLU A 80 -1.16 1.90 8.19
N ALA A 81 -2.06 2.24 9.12
CA ALA A 81 -2.15 1.58 10.42
C ALA A 81 -2.66 0.12 10.34
N ARG A 82 -3.56 -0.19 9.40
CA ARG A 82 -4.05 -1.58 9.16
C ARG A 82 -2.98 -2.46 8.52
N GLU A 83 -2.15 -1.86 7.68
CA GLU A 83 -0.97 -2.44 7.03
C GLU A 83 0.03 -2.94 8.07
N SER A 84 0.24 -2.11 9.09
CA SER A 84 1.18 -2.36 10.18
C SER A 84 0.76 -3.53 11.10
N GLY A 85 -0.52 -3.93 11.09
CA GLY A 85 -1.08 -4.96 11.99
C GLY A 85 -1.41 -6.32 11.35
N GLY A 86 -0.98 -6.58 10.11
CA GLY A 86 -1.21 -7.89 9.45
C GLY A 86 -2.62 -8.12 8.90
N GLY A 87 -3.41 -7.06 8.67
CA GLY A 87 -4.73 -7.16 8.06
C GLY A 87 -4.69 -7.32 6.53
N ILE A 88 -5.55 -8.20 5.99
CA ILE A 88 -5.74 -8.36 4.54
C ILE A 88 -6.41 -7.09 3.97
N TYR A 89 -5.83 -6.56 2.89
CA TYR A 89 -6.42 -5.48 2.11
C TYR A 89 -7.42 -6.05 1.11
N LEU A 90 -8.69 -5.70 1.30
CA LEU A 90 -9.59 -5.56 0.17
C LEU A 90 -9.57 -4.09 -0.26
N SER A 91 -8.64 -3.77 -1.16
CA SER A 91 -8.70 -2.53 -1.95
C SER A 91 -10.10 -2.40 -2.57
N ILE A 92 -10.59 -1.19 -2.84
CA ILE A 92 -11.81 -1.00 -3.63
C ILE A 92 -11.73 -1.81 -4.94
N GLY A 93 -10.56 -1.86 -5.57
CA GLY A 93 -10.32 -2.71 -6.74
C GLY A 93 -10.44 -4.21 -6.46
N ALA A 94 -10.04 -4.66 -5.26
CA ALA A 94 -10.22 -6.04 -4.84
C ALA A 94 -11.70 -6.36 -4.51
N VAL A 95 -12.45 -5.40 -3.95
CA VAL A 95 -13.89 -5.56 -3.69
C VAL A 95 -14.61 -5.70 -5.03
N ILE A 96 -14.25 -4.85 -6.00
CA ILE A 96 -14.75 -4.90 -7.37
C ILE A 96 -14.40 -6.24 -8.03
N LEU A 97 -13.16 -6.74 -7.90
CA LEU A 97 -12.76 -8.04 -8.44
C LEU A 97 -13.54 -9.21 -7.84
N ILE A 98 -13.79 -9.20 -6.53
CA ILE A 98 -14.59 -10.24 -5.87
C ILE A 98 -16.04 -10.22 -6.39
N ILE A 99 -16.63 -9.04 -6.57
CA ILE A 99 -17.98 -8.90 -7.11
C ILE A 99 -18.03 -9.43 -8.55
N VAL A 100 -17.03 -9.13 -9.40
CA VAL A 100 -16.96 -9.63 -10.78
C VAL A 100 -16.83 -11.17 -10.82
N LEU A 101 -16.00 -11.74 -9.96
CA LEU A 101 -15.84 -13.20 -9.84
C LEU A 101 -17.14 -13.90 -9.44
N LEU A 102 -17.90 -13.34 -8.49
CA LEU A 102 -19.20 -13.89 -8.08
C LEU A 102 -20.24 -13.86 -9.20
N ILE A 103 -20.18 -12.88 -10.10
CA ILE A 103 -21.09 -12.78 -11.26
C ILE A 103 -20.74 -13.82 -12.34
N ILE A 104 -19.46 -14.18 -12.49
CA ILE A 104 -19.03 -15.18 -13.50
C ILE A 104 -19.31 -16.62 -13.02
N LEU A 105 -19.25 -16.84 -11.71
CA LEU A 105 -19.32 -18.18 -11.11
C LEU A 105 -20.75 -18.59 -10.72
N LEU A 106 -21.67 -17.63 -10.61
CA LEU A 106 -23.11 -17.85 -10.42
C LEU A 106 -23.82 -18.04 -11.76
#